data_AF-A0A455U332-F1
#
_entry.id   AF-A0A455U332-F1
#
_cell.length_a   1.000
_cell.length_b   1.000
_cell.length_c   1.000
_cell.angle_alpha   90.00
_cell.angle_beta   90.00
_cell.angle_gamma   90.00
#
_symmetry.space_group_name_H-M   'P 1'
#
loop_
_entity.id
_entity.type
_entity.pdbx_description
1 polymer ?
#
loop_
_entity_poly.entity_id
_entity_poly.type
_entity_poly.pdbx_seq_one_letter_code
_entity_poly.pdbx_strand_id
1 'polypeptide(L)'
;MMEQAFLFERRQAMESTPMLVNALDLGQRTLFTMMPLFLLLAVIALVAPGLMGGWLISAKSMQPKFSKLDPIKGVKRIISTQALIELAKAIAKSVLVGASPRFLYFNIGKFMALMDQPIQQALTNALTMAAQAAGLMVLVLIVVILIDVPFQLWDNAKKLRMSQEEIKREHKESEGDPQVKARIRQQQQAMARGRMMSKVPQADVIITNPTHYAIALSYQEGSMGAPRLVAKAPMRWPRAFVKSAKRQGCQDCRLRHWHVPCIITWT
;
A
#
# COMPACT_ATOMS: atom_id res chain seq x y z
N MET A 1 22.40 -15.78 44.06
CA MET A 1 22.39 -14.36 43.68
C MET A 1 21.76 -13.50 44.78
N MET A 2 20.46 -13.64 45.07
CA MET A 2 19.79 -12.80 46.09
C MET A 2 20.41 -12.95 47.49
N GLU A 3 20.76 -14.17 47.89
CA GLU A 3 21.43 -14.46 49.17
C GLU A 3 22.81 -13.79 49.30
N GLN A 4 23.56 -13.69 48.19
CA GLN A 4 24.88 -13.06 48.16
C GLN A 4 24.81 -11.52 48.21
N ALA A 5 23.69 -10.93 47.79
CA ALA A 5 23.46 -9.48 47.87
C ALA A 5 23.12 -9.02 49.30
N PHE A 6 22.64 -9.91 50.17
CA PHE A 6 22.28 -9.60 51.55
C PHE A 6 23.41 -9.87 52.57
N LEU A 7 24.53 -10.45 52.14
CA LEU A 7 25.71 -10.65 52.98
C LEU A 7 26.63 -9.42 52.89
N PHE A 8 26.29 -8.36 53.64
CA PHE A 8 27.14 -7.17 53.79
C PHE A 8 28.29 -7.46 54.75
N GLU A 9 29.47 -7.76 54.20
CA GLU A 9 30.69 -7.90 54.99
C GLU A 9 31.22 -6.50 55.38
N ARG A 10 31.54 -6.28 56.67
CA ARG A 10 31.95 -4.97 57.23
C ARG A 10 33.12 -4.30 56.48
N ARG A 11 33.96 -5.09 55.80
CA ARG A 11 35.08 -4.64 54.97
C ARG A 11 34.62 -3.94 53.67
N GLN A 12 33.47 -4.33 53.13
CA GLN A 12 32.89 -3.77 51.91
C GLN A 12 32.19 -2.42 52.15
N ALA A 13 31.87 -2.08 53.40
CA ALA A 13 31.21 -0.83 53.77
C ALA A 13 32.19 0.32 54.11
N MET A 14 33.45 0.01 54.39
CA MET A 14 34.42 1.00 54.91
C MET A 14 35.50 1.42 53.89
N GLU A 15 35.63 0.70 52.77
CA GLU A 15 36.59 1.01 51.70
C GLU A 15 35.87 1.16 50.35
N SER A 16 36.11 2.27 49.65
CA SER A 16 35.40 2.65 48.42
C SER A 16 35.76 1.80 47.20
N THR A 17 36.98 1.25 47.13
CA THR A 17 37.44 0.41 46.02
C THR A 17 36.82 -1.00 45.98
N PRO A 18 36.79 -1.81 47.06
CA PRO A 18 36.14 -3.13 47.04
C PRO A 18 34.61 -3.02 46.92
N MET A 19 34.01 -1.93 47.41
CA MET A 19 32.58 -1.67 47.26
C MET A 19 32.19 -1.50 45.78
N LEU A 20 32.99 -0.76 45.01
CA LEU A 20 32.75 -0.54 43.58
C LEU A 20 32.87 -1.84 42.77
N VAL A 21 33.88 -2.66 43.07
CA VAL A 21 34.12 -3.92 42.36
C VAL A 21 33.00 -4.93 42.61
N ASN A 22 32.52 -5.06 43.86
CA ASN A 22 31.41 -5.95 44.18
C ASN A 22 30.08 -5.47 43.55
N ALA A 23 29.84 -4.15 43.53
CA ALA A 23 28.67 -3.59 42.86
C ALA A 23 28.67 -3.86 41.35
N LEU A 24 29.83 -3.76 40.69
CA LEU A 24 29.97 -4.08 39.27
C LEU A 24 29.79 -5.58 38.99
N ASP A 25 30.35 -6.47 39.82
CA ASP A 25 30.18 -7.92 39.67
C ASP A 25 28.71 -8.35 39.87
N LEU A 26 28.04 -7.85 40.90
CA LEU A 26 26.60 -8.10 41.12
C LEU A 26 25.75 -7.53 39.98
N GLY A 27 26.09 -6.35 39.47
CA GLY A 27 25.43 -5.74 38.31
C GLY A 27 25.58 -6.58 37.04
N GLN A 28 26.80 -7.02 36.74
CA GLN A 28 27.10 -7.88 35.59
C GLN A 28 26.35 -9.22 35.69
N ARG A 29 26.42 -9.87 36.85
CA ARG A 29 25.72 -11.13 37.12
C ARG A 29 24.21 -11.02 36.98
N THR A 30 23.63 -9.92 37.47
CA THR A 30 22.19 -9.65 37.33
C THR A 30 21.81 -9.44 35.86
N LEU A 31 22.64 -8.71 35.11
CA LEU A 31 22.43 -8.47 33.68
C LEU A 31 22.45 -9.79 32.89
N PHE A 32 23.43 -10.67 33.12
CA PHE A 32 23.50 -11.98 32.48
C PHE A 32 22.31 -12.89 32.84
N THR A 33 21.83 -12.81 34.09
CA THR A 33 20.67 -13.59 34.54
C THR A 33 19.36 -13.11 33.90
N MET A 34 19.22 -11.79 33.68
CA MET A 34 18.05 -11.19 33.01
C MET A 34 18.15 -11.25 31.48
N MET A 35 19.33 -11.52 30.93
CA MET A 35 19.58 -11.60 29.49
C MET A 35 18.59 -12.47 28.72
N PRO A 36 18.26 -13.72 29.12
CA PRO A 36 17.29 -14.54 28.40
C PRO A 36 15.88 -13.93 28.36
N LEU A 37 15.47 -13.26 29.44
CA LEU A 37 14.18 -12.56 29.49
C LEU A 37 14.17 -11.37 28.51
N PHE A 38 15.24 -10.57 28.48
CA PHE A 38 15.35 -9.46 27.54
C PHE A 38 15.41 -9.93 26.09
N LEU A 39 16.11 -11.04 25.82
CA LEU A 39 16.19 -11.62 24.49
C LEU A 39 14.78 -12.08 24.03
N LEU A 40 14.04 -12.77 24.90
CA LEU A 40 12.66 -13.15 24.63
C LEU A 40 11.76 -11.94 24.35
N LEU A 41 11.84 -10.89 25.18
CA LEU A 41 11.07 -9.66 24.99
C LEU A 41 11.45 -8.93 23.69
N ALA A 42 12.74 -8.92 23.33
CA ALA A 42 13.21 -8.34 22.07
C ALA A 42 12.67 -9.09 20.85
N VAL A 43 12.66 -10.43 20.89
CA VAL A 43 12.07 -11.25 19.83
C VAL A 43 10.57 -10.96 19.70
N ILE A 44 9.85 -10.91 20.82
CA ILE A 44 8.41 -10.58 20.81
C ILE A 44 8.19 -9.17 20.24
N ALA A 45 8.99 -8.18 20.64
CA ALA A 45 8.87 -6.80 20.15
C ALA A 45 9.14 -6.67 18.65
N LEU A 46 10.03 -7.50 18.08
CA LEU A 46 10.30 -7.54 16.65
C LEU A 46 9.18 -8.26 15.87
N VAL A 47 8.70 -9.39 16.39
CA VAL A 47 7.73 -10.24 15.68
C VAL A 47 6.30 -9.66 15.76
N ALA A 48 5.89 -9.13 16.91
CA ALA A 48 4.51 -8.71 17.16
C ALA A 48 3.97 -7.66 16.16
N PRO A 49 4.70 -6.59 15.79
CA PRO A 49 4.21 -5.63 14.79
C PRO A 49 4.07 -6.24 13.39
N GLY A 50 4.97 -7.15 13.04
CA GLY A 50 4.97 -7.83 11.75
C GLY A 50 3.74 -8.71 11.53
N LEU A 51 3.19 -9.30 12.60
CA LEU A 51 1.99 -10.14 12.55
C LEU A 51 0.71 -9.34 12.22
N MET A 52 0.66 -8.03 12.52
CA MET A 52 -0.53 -7.20 12.28
C MET A 52 -0.57 -6.55 10.89
N GLY A 53 0.59 -6.16 10.33
CA GLY A 53 0.65 -5.32 9.11
C GLY A 53 1.66 -5.76 8.07
N GLY A 54 2.39 -6.86 8.30
CA GLY A 54 3.47 -7.32 7.44
C GLY A 54 4.78 -6.54 7.61
N TRP A 55 5.87 -7.12 7.12
CA TRP A 55 7.18 -6.47 7.12
C TRP A 55 7.38 -5.69 5.81
N LEU A 56 7.26 -4.37 5.87
CA LEU A 56 7.61 -3.47 4.76
C LEU A 56 8.96 -2.81 5.02
N ILE A 57 10.01 -3.35 4.41
CA ILE A 57 11.35 -2.76 4.44
C ILE A 57 11.44 -1.76 3.28
N SER A 58 11.42 -0.46 3.60
CA SER A 58 11.58 0.61 2.61
C SER A 58 12.67 1.58 3.02
N ALA A 59 13.75 1.63 2.26
CA ALA A 59 14.84 2.59 2.43
C ALA A 59 14.35 4.05 2.33
N LYS A 60 13.24 4.30 1.62
CA LYS A 60 12.62 5.63 1.47
C LYS A 60 11.92 6.12 2.74
N SER A 61 11.59 5.21 3.66
CA SER A 61 10.98 5.54 4.95
C SER A 61 12.01 6.01 5.99
N MET A 62 13.28 5.59 5.83
CA MET A 62 14.40 5.99 6.69
C MET A 62 14.94 7.39 6.40
N GLN A 63 14.55 8.01 5.28
CA GLN A 63 14.97 9.38 4.98
C GLN A 63 14.28 10.37 5.93
N PRO A 64 15.03 11.26 6.61
CA PRO A 64 14.45 12.29 7.46
C PRO A 64 13.65 13.27 6.59
N LYS A 65 12.33 13.26 6.75
CA LYS A 65 11.41 14.17 6.06
C LYS A 65 10.97 15.28 7.02
N PHE A 66 11.50 16.48 6.84
CA PHE A 66 11.12 17.66 7.65
C PHE A 66 9.63 18.01 7.54
N SER A 67 8.96 17.58 6.47
CA SER A 67 7.51 17.71 6.33
C SER A 67 6.69 16.94 7.36
N LYS A 68 7.30 15.98 8.09
CA LYS A 68 6.67 15.28 9.22
C LYS A 68 6.81 16.01 10.56
N LEU A 69 7.66 17.04 10.65
CA LEU A 69 7.90 17.83 11.87
C LEU A 69 6.99 19.07 11.98
N ASP A 70 6.02 19.23 11.08
CA ASP A 70 5.10 20.35 11.09
C ASP A 70 4.16 20.30 12.32
N PRO A 71 4.28 21.25 13.28
CA PRO A 71 3.51 21.23 14.52
C PRO A 71 2.01 21.42 14.29
N ILE A 72 1.61 22.11 13.22
CA ILE A 72 0.19 22.35 12.89
C ILE A 72 -0.49 21.03 12.52
N LYS A 73 0.20 20.20 11.72
CA LYS A 73 -0.28 18.85 11.39
C LYS A 73 -0.28 17.93 12.62
N GLY A 74 0.68 18.09 13.52
CA GLY A 74 0.73 17.39 14.80
C GLY A 74 -0.51 17.66 15.66
N VAL A 75 -0.86 18.93 15.85
CA VAL A 75 -2.05 19.33 16.63
C VAL A 75 -3.34 18.81 15.99
N LYS A 76 -3.49 18.92 14.67
CA LYS A 76 -4.66 18.39 13.95
C LYS A 76 -4.82 16.87 14.11
N ARG A 77 -3.71 16.14 14.22
CA ARG A 77 -3.73 14.69 14.48
C ARG A 77 -4.20 14.36 15.90
N ILE A 78 -3.81 15.18 16.89
CA ILE A 78 -4.24 15.06 18.28
C ILE A 78 -5.72 15.41 18.44
N ILE A 79 -6.23 16.42 17.73
CA ILE A 79 -7.65 16.79 17.71
C ILE A 79 -8.36 16.11 16.52
N SER A 80 -8.20 14.80 16.39
CA SER A 80 -8.88 14.00 15.37
C SER A 80 -9.88 13.04 16.01
N THR A 81 -10.88 12.62 15.23
CA THR A 81 -11.83 11.58 15.67
C THR A 81 -11.12 10.27 16.04
N GLN A 82 -9.96 10.00 15.44
CA GLN A 82 -9.11 8.86 15.78
C GLN A 82 -8.55 8.98 17.20
N ALA A 83 -8.04 10.15 17.59
CA ALA A 83 -7.51 10.38 18.92
C ALA A 83 -8.59 10.25 20.02
N LEU A 84 -9.83 10.69 19.75
CA LEU A 84 -10.95 10.51 20.68
C LEU A 84 -11.25 9.02 20.92
N ILE A 85 -11.22 8.21 19.87
CA ILE A 85 -11.44 6.76 19.98
C ILE A 85 -10.28 6.08 20.71
N GLU A 86 -9.04 6.50 20.47
CA GLU A 86 -7.87 6.00 21.19
C GLU A 86 -7.95 6.34 22.68
N LEU A 87 -8.37 7.56 23.03
CA LEU A 87 -8.58 7.97 24.42
C LEU A 87 -9.69 7.16 25.10
N ALA A 88 -10.82 6.97 24.44
CA ALA A 88 -11.91 6.14 24.96
C ALA A 88 -11.44 4.70 25.22
N LYS A 89 -10.65 4.11 24.31
CA LYS A 89 -10.04 2.79 24.51
C LYS A 89 -9.05 2.79 25.67
N ALA A 90 -8.22 3.82 25.81
CA ALA A 90 -7.27 3.92 26.92
C ALA A 90 -7.98 3.95 28.28
N ILE A 91 -9.06 4.74 28.39
CA ILE A 91 -9.90 4.78 29.59
C ILE A 91 -10.54 3.42 29.85
N ALA A 92 -11.13 2.79 28.82
CA ALA A 92 -11.74 1.47 28.96
C ALA A 92 -10.74 0.41 29.44
N LYS A 93 -9.52 0.38 28.88
CA LYS A 93 -8.44 -0.51 29.34
C LYS A 93 -8.03 -0.23 30.78
N SER A 94 -7.88 1.05 31.12
CA SER A 94 -7.50 1.46 32.48
C SER A 94 -8.55 1.02 33.50
N VAL A 95 -9.83 1.19 33.19
CA VAL A 95 -10.93 0.74 34.06
C VAL A 95 -10.99 -0.78 34.17
N LEU A 96 -10.84 -1.50 33.05
CA LEU A 96 -10.84 -2.96 33.03
C LEU A 96 -9.68 -3.54 33.86
N VAL A 97 -8.46 -3.02 33.67
CA VAL A 97 -7.29 -3.45 34.46
C VAL A 97 -7.42 -3.00 35.91
N GLY A 98 -7.91 -1.78 36.16
CA GLY A 98 -8.15 -1.23 37.49
C GLY A 98 -9.25 -1.95 38.28
N ALA A 99 -10.07 -2.78 37.63
CA ALA A 99 -11.04 -3.64 38.30
C ALA A 99 -10.40 -4.92 38.89
N SER A 100 -9.21 -5.32 38.42
CA SER A 100 -8.54 -6.55 38.88
C SER A 100 -8.18 -6.57 40.38
N PRO A 101 -7.74 -5.47 41.02
CA PRO A 101 -7.45 -5.46 42.47
C PRO A 101 -8.71 -5.57 43.33
N ARG A 102 -9.91 -5.36 42.74
CA ARG A 102 -11.17 -5.54 43.46
C ARG A 102 -11.39 -6.98 43.89
N PHE A 103 -10.83 -7.94 43.15
CA PHE A 103 -10.75 -9.34 43.57
C PHE A 103 -9.94 -9.52 44.85
N LEU A 104 -8.83 -8.80 45.03
CA LEU A 104 -8.06 -8.82 46.27
C LEU A 104 -8.88 -8.22 47.43
N TYR A 105 -9.59 -7.12 47.18
CA TYR A 105 -10.43 -6.48 48.20
C TYR A 105 -11.51 -7.42 48.75
N PHE A 106 -12.20 -8.17 47.88
CA PHE A 106 -13.20 -9.16 48.31
C PHE A 106 -12.60 -10.38 49.01
N ASN A 107 -11.31 -10.68 48.81
CA ASN A 107 -10.62 -11.78 49.47
C ASN A 107 -9.73 -11.33 50.64
N ILE A 108 -9.88 -10.09 51.13
CA ILE A 108 -9.04 -9.54 52.20
C ILE A 108 -9.06 -10.39 53.48
N GLY A 109 -10.21 -10.99 53.80
CA GLY A 109 -10.35 -11.90 54.94
C GLY A 109 -9.47 -13.15 54.83
N LYS A 110 -9.25 -13.67 53.61
CA LYS A 110 -8.32 -14.79 53.38
C LYS A 110 -6.87 -14.35 53.53
N PHE A 111 -6.53 -13.13 53.12
CA PHE A 111 -5.19 -12.56 53.32
C PHE A 111 -4.89 -12.34 54.81
N MET A 112 -5.87 -11.91 55.61
CA MET A 112 -5.69 -11.80 57.06
C MET A 112 -5.58 -13.18 57.72
N ALA A 113 -6.36 -14.16 57.26
CA ALA A 113 -6.31 -15.53 57.76
C ALA A 113 -4.97 -16.26 57.49
N LEU A 114 -4.11 -15.75 56.58
CA LEU A 114 -2.76 -16.28 56.39
C LEU A 114 -1.86 -16.03 57.61
N MET A 115 -2.13 -15.00 58.41
CA MET A 115 -1.32 -14.67 59.61
C MET A 115 -1.46 -15.73 60.71
N ASP A 116 -2.60 -16.41 60.76
CA ASP A 116 -2.90 -17.41 61.81
C ASP A 116 -2.57 -18.85 61.37
N GLN A 117 -1.98 -19.05 60.18
CA GLN A 117 -1.70 -20.37 59.62
C GLN A 117 -0.26 -20.86 59.85
N PRO A 118 -0.04 -22.18 59.98
CA PRO A 118 1.29 -22.77 59.96
C PRO A 118 2.05 -22.44 58.67
N ILE A 119 3.37 -22.21 58.77
CA ILE A 119 4.22 -21.70 57.68
C ILE A 119 4.10 -22.48 56.36
N GLN A 120 4.06 -23.82 56.39
CA GLN A 120 3.89 -24.62 55.17
C GLN A 120 2.53 -24.40 54.49
N GLN A 121 1.45 -24.26 55.27
CA GLN A 121 0.11 -24.03 54.74
C GLN A 121 -0.05 -22.59 54.26
N ALA A 122 0.48 -21.62 55.02
CA ALA A 122 0.49 -20.22 54.66
C ALA A 122 1.20 -19.98 53.32
N LEU A 123 2.34 -20.64 53.07
CA LEU A 123 3.07 -20.51 51.82
C LEU A 123 2.29 -21.07 50.62
N THR A 124 1.67 -22.24 50.79
CA THR A 124 0.87 -22.88 49.72
C THR A 124 -0.37 -22.03 49.40
N ASN A 125 -1.05 -21.51 50.42
CA ASN A 125 -2.21 -20.65 50.25
C ASN A 125 -1.82 -19.29 49.63
N ALA A 126 -0.69 -18.70 50.04
CA ALA A 126 -0.18 -17.48 49.43
C ALA A 126 0.13 -17.67 47.93
N LEU A 127 0.78 -18.77 47.55
CA LEU A 127 1.11 -19.07 46.16
C LEU A 127 -0.13 -19.32 45.30
N THR A 128 -1.12 -20.06 45.81
CA THR A 128 -2.37 -20.29 45.06
C THR A 128 -3.18 -19.01 44.89
N MET A 129 -3.24 -18.15 45.90
CA MET A 129 -3.89 -16.84 45.80
C MET A 129 -3.16 -15.90 44.83
N ALA A 130 -1.82 -15.89 44.87
CA ALA A 130 -1.01 -15.15 43.91
C ALA A 130 -1.23 -15.65 42.47
N ALA A 131 -1.29 -16.97 42.27
CA ALA A 131 -1.57 -17.57 40.97
C ALA A 131 -2.99 -17.24 40.46
N GLN A 132 -3.99 -17.25 41.33
CA GLN A 132 -5.37 -16.86 40.98
C GLN A 132 -5.46 -15.38 40.60
N ALA A 133 -4.80 -14.49 41.36
CA ALA A 133 -4.75 -13.07 41.04
C ALA A 133 -4.02 -12.80 39.72
N ALA A 134 -2.88 -13.47 39.49
CA ALA A 134 -2.15 -13.40 38.23
C ALA A 134 -2.97 -13.95 37.06
N GLY A 135 -3.68 -15.07 37.25
CA GLY A 135 -4.57 -15.66 36.24
C GLY A 135 -5.71 -14.72 35.86
N LEU A 136 -6.34 -14.06 36.84
CA LEU A 136 -7.35 -13.03 36.60
C LEU A 136 -6.79 -11.82 35.82
N MET A 137 -5.59 -11.35 36.18
CA MET A 137 -4.89 -10.29 35.45
C MET A 137 -4.66 -10.67 33.99
N VAL A 138 -4.18 -11.89 33.74
CA VAL A 138 -3.98 -12.41 32.38
C VAL A 138 -5.31 -12.47 31.62
N LEU A 139 -6.39 -12.93 32.25
CA LEU A 139 -7.72 -13.00 31.64
C LEU A 139 -8.22 -11.61 31.22
N VAL A 140 -8.07 -10.60 32.09
CA VAL A 140 -8.43 -9.21 31.76
C VAL A 140 -7.62 -8.70 30.57
N LEU A 141 -6.31 -8.98 30.52
CA LEU A 141 -5.46 -8.60 29.40
C LEU A 141 -5.89 -9.29 28.08
N ILE A 142 -6.31 -10.55 28.14
CA ILE A 142 -6.85 -11.27 26.96
C ILE A 142 -8.11 -10.55 26.44
N VAL A 143 -9.02 -10.15 27.33
CA VAL A 143 -10.24 -9.41 26.93
C VAL A 143 -9.87 -8.07 26.26
N VAL A 144 -8.89 -7.36 26.81
CA VAL A 144 -8.38 -6.11 26.22
C VAL A 144 -7.85 -6.36 24.80
N ILE A 145 -7.02 -7.40 24.62
CA ILE A 145 -6.45 -7.77 23.31
C ILE A 145 -7.56 -8.13 22.31
N LEU A 146 -8.58 -8.88 22.74
CA LEU A 146 -9.70 -9.27 21.88
C LEU A 146 -10.49 -8.06 21.32
N ILE A 147 -10.53 -6.95 22.06
CA ILE A 147 -11.19 -5.71 21.60
C ILE A 147 -10.25 -4.87 20.74
N ASP A 148 -8.98 -4.75 21.15
CA ASP A 148 -8.00 -3.88 20.48
C ASP A 148 -7.58 -4.38 19.10
N VAL A 149 -7.29 -5.68 18.96
CA VAL A 149 -6.71 -6.24 17.74
C VAL A 149 -7.65 -6.09 16.53
N PRO A 150 -8.94 -6.46 16.62
CA PRO A 150 -9.87 -6.27 15.50
C PRO A 150 -10.03 -4.80 15.11
N PHE A 151 -10.07 -3.90 16.10
CA PHE A 151 -10.13 -2.47 15.85
C PHE A 151 -8.88 -1.97 15.11
N GLN A 152 -7.70 -2.44 15.50
CA GLN A 152 -6.43 -2.06 14.87
C GLN A 152 -6.34 -2.57 13.43
N LEU A 153 -6.80 -3.80 13.16
CA LEU A 153 -6.90 -4.35 11.81
C LEU A 153 -7.88 -3.53 10.94
N TRP A 154 -9.04 -3.17 11.49
CA TRP A 154 -10.03 -2.36 10.78
C TRP A 154 -9.54 -0.94 10.48
N ASP A 155 -8.88 -0.28 11.44
CA ASP A 155 -8.31 1.06 11.24
C ASP A 155 -7.17 1.04 10.22
N ASN A 156 -6.31 0.02 10.25
CA ASN A 156 -5.28 -0.18 9.23
C ASN A 156 -5.89 -0.37 7.83
N ALA A 157 -6.89 -1.25 7.71
CA ALA A 157 -7.60 -1.46 6.46
C ALA A 157 -8.30 -0.17 5.98
N LYS A 158 -8.86 0.62 6.90
CA LYS A 158 -9.50 1.91 6.58
C LYS A 158 -8.50 2.95 6.08
N LYS A 159 -7.28 2.99 6.63
CA LYS A 159 -6.19 3.88 6.19
C LYS A 159 -5.65 3.52 4.80
N LEU A 160 -5.72 2.25 4.42
CA LEU A 160 -5.30 1.77 3.09
C LEU A 160 -6.39 1.90 2.02
N ARG A 161 -7.62 2.28 2.39
CA ARG A 161 -8.69 2.52 1.41
C ARG A 161 -8.41 3.81 0.66
N MET A 162 -8.15 3.68 -0.64
CA MET A 162 -8.08 4.83 -1.53
C MET A 162 -9.47 5.42 -1.75
N SER A 163 -9.57 6.74 -1.70
CA SER A 163 -10.79 7.45 -2.10
C SER A 163 -11.01 7.34 -3.60
N GLN A 164 -12.26 7.48 -4.08
CA GLN A 164 -12.52 7.49 -5.52
C GLN A 164 -11.78 8.66 -6.23
N GLU A 165 -11.52 9.75 -5.52
CA GLU A 165 -10.76 10.89 -6.02
C GLU A 165 -9.26 10.57 -6.13
N GLU A 166 -8.67 9.90 -5.14
CA GLU A 166 -7.29 9.40 -5.22
C GLU A 166 -7.12 8.37 -6.32
N ILE A 167 -8.04 7.42 -6.46
CA ILE A 167 -8.00 6.41 -7.55
C ILE A 167 -8.03 7.12 -8.92
N LYS A 168 -8.93 8.08 -9.11
CA LYS A 168 -8.99 8.87 -10.35
C LYS A 168 -7.70 9.67 -10.58
N ARG A 169 -7.06 10.17 -9.52
CA ARG A 169 -5.82 10.93 -9.61
C ARG A 169 -4.62 10.05 -9.92
N GLU A 170 -4.49 8.88 -9.27
CA GLU A 170 -3.45 7.90 -9.59
C GLU A 170 -3.58 7.38 -11.02
N HIS A 171 -4.80 7.11 -11.49
CA HIS A 171 -5.03 6.75 -12.90
C HIS A 171 -4.61 7.88 -13.85
N LYS A 172 -4.88 9.14 -13.51
CA LYS A 172 -4.43 10.30 -14.30
C LYS A 172 -2.91 10.48 -14.27
N GLU A 173 -2.24 10.26 -13.15
CA GLU A 173 -0.78 10.36 -13.03
C GLU A 173 -0.06 9.18 -13.71
N SER A 174 -0.63 7.98 -13.68
CA SER A 174 -0.03 6.77 -14.26
C SER A 174 -0.29 6.63 -15.77
N GLU A 175 -1.53 6.87 -16.22
CA GLU A 175 -1.91 6.69 -17.63
C GLU A 175 -1.99 8.00 -18.44
N GLY A 176 -1.88 9.14 -17.76
CA GLY A 176 -2.14 10.46 -18.35
C GLY A 176 -3.63 10.78 -18.47
N ASP A 177 -3.96 12.04 -18.78
CA ASP A 177 -5.36 12.43 -18.97
C ASP A 177 -5.96 11.74 -20.21
N PRO A 178 -7.07 11.00 -20.08
CA PRO A 178 -7.73 10.34 -21.21
C PRO A 178 -8.12 11.33 -22.32
N GLN A 179 -8.44 12.58 -21.99
CA GLN A 179 -8.75 13.62 -22.98
C GLN A 179 -7.52 13.99 -23.80
N VAL A 180 -6.35 14.06 -23.17
CA VAL A 180 -5.07 14.34 -23.85
C VAL A 180 -4.69 13.16 -24.73
N LYS A 181 -4.81 11.92 -24.24
CA LYS A 181 -4.56 10.70 -25.03
C LYS A 181 -5.51 10.60 -26.24
N ALA A 182 -6.79 10.96 -26.07
CA ALA A 182 -7.75 11.00 -27.17
C ALA A 182 -7.41 12.10 -28.19
N ARG A 183 -6.99 13.29 -27.73
CA ARG A 183 -6.58 14.39 -28.60
C ARG A 183 -5.33 14.07 -29.42
N ILE A 184 -4.34 13.42 -28.80
CA ILE A 184 -3.14 12.92 -29.50
C ILE A 184 -3.54 11.92 -30.59
N ARG A 185 -4.42 10.94 -30.28
CA ARG A 185 -4.91 9.98 -31.29
C ARG A 185 -5.64 10.68 -32.43
N GLN A 186 -6.48 11.68 -32.15
CA GLN A 186 -7.17 12.45 -33.18
C GLN A 186 -6.17 13.21 -34.07
N GLN A 187 -5.16 13.86 -33.50
CA GLN A 187 -4.11 14.55 -34.25
C GLN A 187 -3.26 13.59 -35.08
N GLN A 188 -2.87 12.43 -34.53
CA GLN A 188 -2.16 11.39 -35.27
C GLN A 188 -2.96 10.89 -36.47
N GLN A 189 -4.27 10.65 -36.30
CA GLN A 189 -5.15 10.28 -37.40
C GLN A 189 -5.27 11.40 -38.45
N ALA A 190 -5.34 12.66 -38.04
CA ALA A 190 -5.39 13.80 -38.97
C ALA A 190 -4.08 13.91 -39.78
N MET A 191 -2.92 13.76 -39.14
CA MET A 191 -1.62 13.75 -39.81
C MET A 191 -1.47 12.56 -40.77
N ALA A 192 -1.88 11.36 -40.35
CA ALA A 192 -1.88 10.17 -41.21
C ALA A 192 -2.76 10.36 -42.45
N ARG A 193 -3.93 11.02 -42.31
CA ARG A 193 -4.78 11.40 -43.43
C ARG A 193 -4.11 12.42 -44.35
N GLY A 194 -3.42 13.42 -43.81
CA GLY A 194 -2.64 14.38 -44.59
C GLY A 194 -1.56 13.70 -45.46
N ARG A 195 -0.78 12.78 -44.86
CA ARG A 195 0.22 11.97 -45.57
C ARG A 195 -0.38 11.04 -46.63
N MET A 196 -1.59 10.55 -46.40
CA MET A 196 -2.31 9.76 -47.40
C MET A 196 -2.72 10.63 -48.59
N MET A 197 -3.27 11.82 -48.33
CA MET A 197 -3.70 12.75 -49.38
C MET A 197 -2.54 13.30 -50.22
N SER A 198 -1.34 13.46 -49.64
CA SER A 198 -0.15 13.88 -50.40
C SER A 198 0.37 12.80 -51.36
N LYS A 199 -0.05 11.54 -51.20
CA LYS A 199 0.31 10.44 -52.11
C LYS A 199 -0.69 10.25 -53.25
N VAL A 200 -1.91 10.79 -53.12
CA VAL A 200 -2.94 10.76 -54.19
C VAL A 200 -2.48 11.31 -55.55
N PRO A 201 -1.65 12.37 -55.64
CA PRO A 201 -1.14 12.87 -56.93
C PRO A 201 -0.26 11.90 -57.71
N GLN A 202 0.30 10.89 -57.05
CA GLN A 202 1.16 9.91 -57.68
C GLN A 202 0.37 8.74 -58.29
N ALA A 203 -0.96 8.75 -58.19
CA ALA A 203 -1.81 7.70 -58.70
C ALA A 203 -2.30 8.01 -60.11
N ASP A 204 -2.35 6.99 -60.96
CA ASP A 204 -2.76 7.11 -62.36
C ASP A 204 -4.27 6.84 -62.50
N VAL A 205 -4.77 5.84 -61.75
CA VAL A 205 -6.17 5.42 -61.78
C VAL A 205 -6.76 5.37 -60.38
N ILE A 206 -8.01 5.82 -60.27
CA ILE A 206 -8.79 5.68 -59.04
C ILE A 206 -10.01 4.83 -59.30
N ILE A 207 -10.15 3.82 -58.45
CA ILE A 207 -11.28 2.91 -58.43
C ILE A 207 -12.14 3.29 -57.22
N THR A 208 -13.36 3.73 -57.49
CA THR A 208 -14.33 4.05 -56.43
C THR A 208 -15.45 3.02 -56.38
N ASN A 209 -15.63 2.43 -55.19
CA ASN A 209 -16.85 1.75 -54.83
C ASN A 209 -17.73 2.75 -54.04
N PRO A 210 -18.91 3.11 -54.57
CA PRO A 210 -19.74 4.19 -54.04
C PRO A 210 -20.28 3.96 -52.62
N THR A 211 -20.10 2.78 -52.00
CA THR A 211 -20.62 2.49 -50.66
C THR A 211 -19.54 2.20 -49.61
N HIS A 212 -18.30 1.84 -49.97
CA HIS A 212 -17.35 1.33 -48.98
C HIS A 212 -15.93 1.91 -49.07
N TYR A 213 -15.32 2.00 -50.26
CA TYR A 213 -13.90 2.35 -50.39
C TYR A 213 -13.56 3.07 -51.69
N ALA A 214 -12.56 3.96 -51.61
CA ALA A 214 -11.86 4.52 -52.76
C ALA A 214 -10.39 4.07 -52.71
N ILE A 215 -9.90 3.57 -53.83
CA ILE A 215 -8.56 2.99 -53.97
C ILE A 215 -7.83 3.74 -55.09
N ALA A 216 -6.63 4.22 -54.81
CA ALA A 216 -5.75 4.87 -55.79
C ALA A 216 -4.58 3.95 -56.13
N LEU A 217 -4.42 3.66 -57.42
CA LEU A 217 -3.39 2.78 -57.96
C LEU A 217 -2.42 3.59 -58.83
N SER A 218 -1.14 3.24 -58.78
CA SER A 218 -0.13 3.74 -59.71
C SER A 218 0.45 2.59 -60.52
N TYR A 219 0.74 2.87 -61.79
CA TYR A 219 1.33 1.95 -62.73
C TYR A 219 2.36 2.66 -63.61
N GLN A 220 3.53 2.05 -63.76
CA GLN A 220 4.60 2.53 -64.64
C GLN A 220 4.87 1.45 -65.69
N GLU A 221 4.66 1.81 -66.96
CA GLU A 221 4.95 0.93 -68.09
C GLU A 221 6.43 0.58 -68.16
N GLY A 222 6.75 -0.70 -68.36
CA GLY A 222 8.11 -1.19 -68.53
C GLY A 222 8.90 -1.50 -67.26
N SER A 223 8.45 -1.08 -66.06
CA SER A 223 9.16 -1.36 -64.79
C SER A 223 8.41 -2.27 -63.81
N MET A 224 7.08 -2.39 -63.92
CA MET A 224 6.27 -3.13 -62.95
C MET A 224 5.31 -4.12 -63.59
N GLY A 225 5.32 -5.37 -63.13
CA GLY A 225 4.39 -6.42 -63.56
C GLY A 225 2.98 -6.32 -62.96
N ALA A 226 2.75 -5.42 -61.99
CA ALA A 226 1.43 -5.19 -61.38
C ALA A 226 1.31 -3.77 -60.80
N PRO A 227 0.09 -3.17 -60.80
CA PRO A 227 -0.15 -1.85 -60.23
C PRO A 227 0.03 -1.86 -58.70
N ARG A 228 0.61 -0.78 -58.16
CA ARG A 228 0.84 -0.62 -56.72
C ARG A 228 -0.26 0.22 -56.06
N LEU A 229 -0.64 -0.19 -54.85
CA LEU A 229 -1.59 0.54 -54.01
C LEU A 229 -0.92 1.77 -53.37
N VAL A 230 -1.36 2.97 -53.77
CA VAL A 230 -0.78 4.24 -53.31
C VAL A 230 -1.55 4.80 -52.11
N ALA A 231 -2.89 4.74 -52.17
CA ALA A 231 -3.75 5.19 -51.08
C ALA A 231 -5.08 4.42 -51.04
N LYS A 232 -5.60 4.19 -49.84
CA LYS A 232 -6.93 3.61 -49.59
C LYS A 232 -7.69 4.50 -48.63
N ALA A 233 -8.87 4.99 -49.05
CA ALA A 233 -9.74 5.81 -48.23
C ALA A 233 -11.09 5.09 -47.97
N PRO A 234 -11.55 5.04 -46.71
CA PRO A 234 -12.91 4.56 -46.40
C PRO A 234 -13.97 5.60 -46.78
N MET A 235 -15.21 5.13 -46.98
CA MET A 235 -16.38 5.86 -47.47
C MET A 235 -16.69 7.22 -46.83
N ARG A 236 -16.12 7.56 -45.67
CA ARG A 236 -16.35 8.85 -45.02
C ARG A 236 -15.80 10.05 -45.81
N TRP A 237 -14.95 9.84 -46.83
CA TRP A 237 -14.29 10.93 -47.58
C TRP A 237 -14.30 10.82 -49.12
N PRO A 238 -15.37 10.35 -49.81
CA PRO A 238 -15.29 10.03 -51.24
C PRO A 238 -15.12 11.30 -52.06
N ARG A 239 -15.82 12.38 -51.67
CA ARG A 239 -15.84 13.64 -52.43
C ARG A 239 -14.51 14.38 -52.37
N ALA A 240 -13.87 14.45 -51.20
CA ALA A 240 -12.58 15.13 -51.05
C ALA A 240 -11.45 14.33 -51.74
N PHE A 241 -11.47 13.00 -51.62
CA PHE A 241 -10.52 12.10 -52.26
C PHE A 241 -10.62 12.17 -53.79
N VAL A 242 -11.83 12.01 -54.34
CA VAL A 242 -12.09 12.11 -55.79
C VAL A 242 -11.84 13.52 -56.32
N LYS A 243 -12.17 14.57 -55.56
CA LYS A 243 -11.90 15.97 -55.97
C LYS A 243 -10.40 16.28 -56.01
N SER A 244 -9.63 15.77 -55.04
CA SER A 244 -8.16 15.95 -55.03
C SER A 244 -7.52 15.28 -56.24
N ALA A 245 -7.99 14.09 -56.60
CA ALA A 245 -7.47 13.37 -57.75
C ALA A 245 -7.90 13.96 -59.10
N LYS A 246 -9.16 14.40 -59.23
CA LYS A 246 -9.63 15.09 -60.45
C LYS A 246 -8.86 16.38 -60.72
N ARG A 247 -8.39 17.07 -59.68
CA ARG A 247 -7.53 18.26 -59.82
C ARG A 247 -6.14 17.93 -60.37
N GLN A 248 -5.74 16.67 -60.34
CA GLN A 248 -4.40 16.20 -60.75
C GLN A 248 -4.46 15.35 -62.03
N GLY A 249 -5.63 15.25 -62.67
CA GLY A 249 -5.78 14.57 -63.96
C GLY A 249 -5.98 13.05 -63.88
N CYS A 250 -6.12 12.45 -62.69
CA CYS A 250 -6.32 11.00 -62.55
C CYS A 250 -7.66 10.54 -63.15
N GLN A 251 -7.67 9.35 -63.75
CA GLN A 251 -8.86 8.75 -64.36
C GLN A 251 -9.78 8.12 -63.28
N ASP A 252 -11.05 8.54 -63.22
CA ASP A 252 -12.07 8.08 -62.23
C ASP A 252 -12.89 6.90 -62.80
N CYS A 253 -12.51 5.65 -62.50
CA CYS A 253 -13.34 4.47 -62.79
C CYS A 253 -14.33 4.23 -61.63
N ARG A 254 -15.63 4.36 -61.92
CA ARG A 254 -16.70 4.22 -60.93
C ARG A 254 -17.43 2.90 -61.12
N LEU A 255 -17.37 2.04 -60.11
CA LEU A 255 -18.09 0.76 -60.11
C LEU A 255 -19.57 1.00 -59.75
N ARG A 256 -20.40 1.37 -60.74
CA ARG A 256 -21.85 1.60 -60.53
C ARG A 256 -22.73 0.38 -60.77
N HIS A 257 -22.32 -0.56 -61.61
CA HIS A 257 -22.99 -1.83 -61.85
C HIS A 257 -21.96 -2.82 -62.41
N TRP A 258 -22.08 -4.09 -62.08
CA TRP A 258 -21.26 -5.20 -62.60
C TRP A 258 -21.40 -5.45 -64.11
N HIS A 259 -21.93 -4.49 -64.88
CA HIS A 259 -22.24 -4.58 -66.31
C HIS A 259 -21.70 -3.42 -67.15
N VAL A 260 -20.71 -2.67 -66.67
CA VAL A 260 -19.96 -1.75 -67.54
C VAL A 260 -18.51 -2.21 -67.62
N PRO A 261 -17.97 -2.47 -68.82
CA PRO A 261 -16.55 -2.72 -68.96
C PRO A 261 -15.80 -1.41 -68.74
N CYS A 262 -15.29 -1.13 -67.52
CA CYS A 262 -13.98 -0.46 -67.43
C CYS A 262 -12.98 -1.51 -67.90
N ILE A 263 -12.93 -1.75 -69.22
CA ILE A 263 -11.82 -2.44 -69.85
C ILE A 263 -10.66 -1.46 -69.69
N ILE A 264 -9.87 -1.66 -68.64
CA ILE A 264 -8.48 -1.27 -68.65
C ILE A 264 -7.82 -2.36 -69.50
N THR A 265 -7.83 -2.18 -70.82
CA THR A 265 -6.98 -2.96 -71.71
C THR A 265 -5.56 -2.57 -71.38
N TRP A 266 -4.92 -3.40 -70.57
CA TRP A 266 -3.47 -3.45 -70.45
C TRP A 266 -2.96 -4.20 -71.69
N THR A 267 -2.65 -3.44 -72.74
CA THR A 267 -1.79 -3.89 -73.83
C THR A 267 -0.42 -3.29 -73.64
#